data_AF-A0A3D0LFS9-F1
#
_entry.id   AF-A0A3D0LFS9-F1
#
_cell.length_a   1.000
_cell.length_b   1.000
_cell.length_c   1.000
_cell.angle_alpha   90.00
_cell.angle_beta   90.00
_cell.angle_gamma   90.00
#
_symmetry.space_group_name_H-M   'P 1'
#
loop_
_entity.id
_entity.type
_entity.pdbx_description
1 polymer ?
#
loop_
_entity_poly.entity_id
_entity_poly.type
_entity_poly.pdbx_seq_one_letter_code
_entity_poly.pdbx_strand_id
1 'polypeptide(L)'
;DPGIGFAKNTQDNLRVMKHLERFCDMGYPVLLGVSRKSMIGNTLNLPSEEREEGTIAANVFGLMKGCRIFRVHDVQKNRRALDMTYAMMHA
;
A
#
# COMPACT_ATOMS: atom_id res chain seq x y z
N ASP A 1 -4.04 -11.19 1.80
CA ASP A 1 -3.55 -10.19 0.82
C ASP A 1 -4.74 -9.78 -0.05
N PRO A 2 -5.09 -8.47 -0.14
CA PRO A 2 -6.20 -7.97 -0.95
C PRO A 2 -5.96 -8.06 -2.48
N GLY A 3 -4.75 -8.44 -2.91
CA GLY A 3 -4.44 -8.74 -4.31
C GLY A 3 -4.53 -7.51 -5.21
N ILE A 4 -3.93 -6.39 -4.78
CA ILE A 4 -3.89 -5.16 -5.58
C ILE A 4 -3.22 -5.44 -6.94
N GLY A 5 -3.74 -4.94 -8.04
CA GLY A 5 -3.20 -5.14 -9.39
C GLY A 5 -3.43 -6.53 -9.99
N PHE A 6 -4.24 -7.38 -9.35
CA PHE A 6 -4.66 -8.68 -9.89
C PHE A 6 -6.17 -8.68 -10.14
N ALA A 7 -6.56 -8.97 -11.38
CA ALA A 7 -7.96 -9.05 -11.84
C ALA A 7 -8.81 -7.81 -11.51
N LYS A 8 -8.18 -6.62 -11.43
CA LYS A 8 -8.80 -5.34 -11.05
C LYS A 8 -8.25 -4.23 -11.93
N ASN A 9 -9.12 -3.34 -12.42
CA ASN A 9 -8.68 -2.10 -13.07
C ASN A 9 -8.17 -1.09 -12.02
N THR A 10 -7.68 0.09 -12.46
CA THR A 10 -7.17 1.13 -11.55
C THR A 10 -8.22 1.57 -10.52
N GLN A 11 -9.46 1.81 -10.95
CA GLN A 11 -10.52 2.30 -10.07
C GLN A 11 -10.90 1.25 -9.00
N ASP A 12 -10.96 -0.02 -9.37
CA ASP A 12 -11.23 -1.10 -8.43
C ASP A 12 -10.10 -1.26 -7.43
N ASN A 13 -8.84 -1.14 -7.86
CA ASN A 13 -7.70 -1.14 -6.95
C ASN A 13 -7.75 0.03 -5.96
N LEU A 14 -8.12 1.23 -6.40
CA LEU A 14 -8.30 2.39 -5.51
C LEU A 14 -9.46 2.17 -4.52
N ARG A 15 -10.57 1.56 -4.95
CA ARG A 15 -11.68 1.17 -4.06
C ARG A 15 -11.24 0.17 -3.00
N VAL A 16 -10.47 -0.85 -3.40
CA VAL A 16 -9.91 -1.83 -2.46
C VAL A 16 -8.97 -1.14 -1.45
N MET A 17 -8.07 -0.26 -1.92
CA MET A 17 -7.21 0.54 -1.04
C MET A 17 -8.04 1.34 -0.03
N LYS A 18 -9.07 2.06 -0.49
CA LYS A 18 -9.96 2.88 0.34
C LYS A 18 -10.62 2.09 1.48
N HIS A 19 -10.90 0.81 1.26
CA HIS A 19 -11.65 -0.07 2.16
C HIS A 19 -10.80 -1.22 2.74
N LEU A 20 -9.47 -1.03 2.87
CA LEU A 20 -8.56 -2.05 3.39
C LEU A 20 -8.90 -2.54 4.80
N GLU A 21 -9.51 -1.69 5.63
CA GLU A 21 -9.93 -2.03 6.99
C GLU A 21 -10.82 -3.29 7.00
N ARG A 22 -11.70 -3.45 6.00
CA ARG A 22 -12.60 -4.61 5.89
C ARG A 22 -11.85 -5.95 5.81
N PHE A 23 -10.63 -5.95 5.27
CA PHE A 23 -9.79 -7.15 5.25
C PHE A 23 -9.06 -7.35 6.57
N CYS A 24 -8.66 -6.27 7.23
CA CYS A 24 -7.94 -6.31 8.50
C CYS A 24 -8.86 -6.75 9.64
N ASP A 25 -10.14 -6.39 9.58
CA ASP A 25 -11.17 -6.75 10.56
C ASP A 25 -11.55 -8.24 10.53
N MET A 26 -11.05 -9.03 9.56
CA MET A 26 -11.27 -10.48 9.49
C MET A 26 -10.48 -11.27 10.53
N GLY A 27 -9.67 -10.62 11.36
CA GLY A 27 -8.91 -11.27 12.45
C GLY A 27 -7.57 -11.90 12.03
N TYR A 28 -7.12 -11.70 10.79
CA TYR A 28 -5.83 -12.18 10.30
C TYR A 28 -4.90 -11.03 9.92
N PRO A 29 -3.57 -11.16 10.12
CA PRO A 29 -2.61 -10.19 9.62
C PRO A 29 -2.70 -10.04 8.09
N VAL A 30 -2.86 -8.80 7.62
CA VAL A 30 -2.96 -8.51 6.19
C VAL A 30 -1.59 -8.09 5.63
N LEU A 31 -1.17 -8.82 4.59
CA LEU A 31 -0.08 -8.43 3.70
C LEU A 31 -0.60 -7.51 2.60
N LEU A 32 0.09 -6.38 2.38
CA LEU A 32 -0.17 -5.43 1.31
C LEU A 32 1.00 -5.42 0.30
N GLY A 33 0.69 -5.70 -0.97
CA GLY A 33 1.65 -5.66 -2.07
C GLY A 33 1.25 -4.67 -3.15
N VAL A 34 1.74 -3.44 -3.08
CA VAL A 34 1.41 -2.34 -4.03
C VAL A 34 2.62 -1.77 -4.78
N SER A 35 3.83 -2.14 -4.37
CA SER A 35 5.07 -1.53 -4.87
C SER A 35 5.21 -1.59 -6.39
N ARG A 36 5.39 -0.40 -7.00
CA ARG A 36 5.54 -0.15 -8.44
C ARG A 36 4.39 -0.62 -9.34
N LYS A 37 3.23 -1.01 -8.77
CA LYS A 37 2.10 -1.53 -9.56
C LYS A 37 1.49 -0.50 -10.49
N SER A 38 0.86 -0.99 -11.56
CA SER A 38 0.21 -0.18 -12.60
C SER A 38 -0.84 0.78 -12.04
N MET A 39 -1.54 0.44 -10.95
CA MET A 39 -2.47 1.36 -10.28
C MET A 39 -1.80 2.70 -9.92
N ILE A 40 -0.56 2.69 -9.42
CA ILE A 40 0.19 3.92 -9.09
C ILE A 40 0.53 4.67 -10.37
N GLY A 41 1.09 3.99 -11.37
CA GLY A 41 1.47 4.60 -12.64
C GLY A 41 0.30 5.21 -13.39
N ASN A 42 -0.84 4.52 -13.42
CA ASN A 42 -2.06 4.99 -14.07
C ASN A 42 -2.68 6.18 -13.34
N THR A 43 -2.50 6.27 -12.01
CA THR A 43 -3.06 7.36 -11.20
C THR A 43 -2.19 8.62 -11.27
N LEU A 44 -0.87 8.45 -11.23
CA LEU A 44 0.09 9.55 -11.18
C LEU A 44 0.70 9.90 -12.55
N ASN A 45 0.38 9.13 -13.60
CA ASN A 45 0.97 9.22 -14.93
C ASN A 45 2.50 9.07 -14.93
N LEU A 46 2.99 8.00 -14.29
CA LEU A 46 4.43 7.73 -14.09
C LEU A 46 4.88 6.36 -14.63
N PRO A 47 6.11 6.26 -15.19
CA PRO A 47 6.74 4.99 -15.55
C PRO A 47 7.06 4.16 -14.29
N SER A 48 7.40 2.87 -14.43
CA SER A 48 7.56 1.95 -13.29
C SER A 48 8.66 2.37 -12.30
N GLU A 49 9.70 3.02 -12.82
CA GLU A 49 10.92 3.41 -12.10
C GLU A 49 10.67 4.60 -11.17
N GLU A 50 9.64 5.41 -11.47
CA GLU A 50 9.30 6.65 -10.77
C GLU A 50 8.08 6.48 -9.84
N ARG A 51 7.73 5.25 -9.45
CA ARG A 51 6.55 4.96 -8.61
C ARG A 51 6.87 4.83 -7.13
N GLU A 52 8.04 5.25 -6.68
CA GLU A 52 8.46 4.98 -5.30
C GLU A 52 7.69 5.84 -4.30
N GLU A 53 7.47 7.12 -4.60
CA GLU A 53 6.69 8.06 -3.80
C GLU A 53 5.24 7.58 -3.67
N GLY A 54 4.65 7.15 -4.80
CA GLY A 54 3.31 6.56 -4.81
C GLY A 54 3.24 5.22 -4.06
N THR A 55 4.31 4.43 -4.09
CA THR A 55 4.42 3.17 -3.32
C THR A 55 4.43 3.45 -1.83
N ILE A 56 5.25 4.42 -1.40
CA ILE A 56 5.37 4.83 0.00
C ILE A 56 4.02 5.37 0.49
N ALA A 57 3.38 6.24 -0.27
CA ALA A 57 2.06 6.78 0.07
C ALA A 57 1.01 5.67 0.25
N ALA A 58 0.98 4.70 -0.66
CA ALA A 58 0.05 3.57 -0.58
C ALA A 58 0.33 2.64 0.62
N ASN A 59 1.60 2.43 0.98
CA ASN A 59 1.98 1.62 2.14
C ASN A 59 1.68 2.32 3.47
N VAL A 60 1.98 3.62 3.58
CA VAL A 60 1.61 4.45 4.74
C VAL A 60 0.10 4.41 4.95
N PHE A 61 -0.68 4.62 3.88
CA PHE A 61 -2.13 4.51 3.94
C PHE A 61 -2.57 3.11 4.37
N GLY A 62 -1.95 2.06 3.82
CA GLY A 62 -2.22 0.68 4.20
C GLY A 62 -1.96 0.38 5.68
N LEU A 63 -0.89 0.94 6.26
CA LEU A 63 -0.58 0.82 7.68
C LEU A 63 -1.65 1.47 8.55
N MET A 64 -2.04 2.70 8.21
CA MET A 64 -3.12 3.43 8.88
C MET A 64 -4.45 2.69 8.80
N LYS A 65 -4.66 1.91 7.74
CA LYS A 65 -5.85 1.05 7.54
C LYS A 65 -5.78 -0.32 8.23
N GLY A 66 -4.68 -0.64 8.90
CA GLY A 66 -4.56 -1.88 9.67
C GLY A 66 -3.68 -2.97 9.05
N CYS A 67 -3.10 -2.76 7.86
CA CYS A 67 -2.15 -3.73 7.30
C CYS A 67 -0.90 -3.85 8.19
N ARG A 68 -0.25 -5.02 8.18
CA ARG A 68 0.90 -5.31 9.06
C ARG A 68 2.12 -5.86 8.33
N ILE A 69 1.96 -6.38 7.12
CA ILE A 69 3.06 -6.92 6.32
C ILE A 69 3.09 -6.19 4.98
N PHE A 70 4.26 -5.74 4.53
CA PHE A 70 4.40 -4.93 3.32
C PHE A 70 5.40 -5.58 2.36
N ARG A 71 4.96 -5.87 1.13
CA ARG A 71 5.82 -6.42 0.06
C ARG A 71 6.27 -5.28 -0.86
N VAL A 72 7.56 -4.96 -0.80
CA VAL A 72 8.16 -3.79 -1.48
C VAL A 72 9.43 -4.14 -2.24
N HIS A 73 9.76 -3.34 -3.26
CA HIS A 73 11.04 -3.42 -3.96
C HIS A 73 12.13 -2.59 -3.27
N ASP A 74 11.82 -1.35 -2.86
CA ASP A 74 12.73 -0.51 -2.06
C ASP A 74 12.42 -0.67 -0.57
N VAL A 75 13.19 -1.54 0.10
CA VAL A 75 13.00 -1.85 1.52
C VAL A 75 13.31 -0.64 2.40
N GLN A 76 14.40 0.08 2.12
CA GLN A 76 14.90 1.12 3.01
C GLN A 76 13.93 2.29 3.12
N LYS A 77 13.43 2.80 1.98
CA LYS A 77 12.53 3.95 1.96
C LYS A 77 11.18 3.64 2.61
N ASN A 78 10.59 2.49 2.25
CA ASN A 78 9.31 2.07 2.83
C ASN A 78 9.43 1.76 4.32
N ARG A 79 10.52 1.14 4.77
CA ARG A 79 10.76 0.88 6.20
C ARG A 79 10.78 2.17 7.00
N ARG A 80 11.54 3.18 6.55
CA ARG A 80 11.62 4.49 7.23
C ARG A 80 10.25 5.17 7.32
N ALA A 81 9.48 5.18 6.24
CA ALA A 81 8.16 5.80 6.21
C ALA A 81 7.16 5.07 7.12
N LEU A 82 7.16 3.73 7.11
CA LEU A 82 6.30 2.91 7.95
C LEU A 82 6.66 3.04 9.43
N ASP A 83 7.94 3.03 9.78
CA ASP A 83 8.40 3.19 11.17
C ASP A 83 7.98 4.57 11.73
N MET A 84 8.18 5.64 10.95
CA MET A 84 7.75 6.98 11.35
C MET A 84 6.23 7.07 11.51
N THR A 85 5.48 6.50 10.57
CA THR A 85 4.01 6.46 10.62
C THR A 85 3.52 5.67 11.84
N TYR A 86 4.13 4.52 12.11
CA TYR A 86 3.79 3.70 13.26
C TYR A 86 4.04 4.46 14.57
N ALA A 87 5.19 5.15 14.69
CA ALA A 87 5.48 5.98 15.85
C ALA A 87 4.44 7.08 16.06
N MET A 88 4.03 7.79 15.00
CA MET A 88 2.98 8.83 15.10
C MET A 88 1.62 8.26 15.52
N MET A 89 1.25 7.06 15.06
CA MET A 89 -0.03 6.42 15.39
C MET A 89 -0.12 5.94 16.85
N HIS A 90 1.00 5.78 17.53
CA HIS A 90 1.08 5.21 18.89
C HIS A 90 1.83 6.14 19.86
N ALA A 91 1.91 7.43 19.54
CA ALA A 91 2.45 8.46 20.42
C ALA A 91 1.45 8.84 21.53
#